data_AF-A0A7G5EBH5-F1
#
_entry.id   AF-A0A7G5EBH5-F1
#
_cell.length_a   1.000
_cell.length_b   1.000
_cell.length_c   1.000
_cell.angle_alpha   90.00
_cell.angle_beta   90.00
_cell.angle_gamma   90.00
#
_symmetry.space_group_name_H-M   'P 1'
#
loop_
_entity.id
_entity.type
_entity.pdbx_description
1 polymer ?
#
loop_
_entity_poly.entity_id
_entity_poly.type
_entity_poly.pdbx_seq_one_letter_code
_entity_poly.pdbx_strand_id
1 'polypeptide(L)'
;MKNLTITVEDSVLEWARVEAARRGTSVSRMVGDFMAELQQREDAYERAYLAWRTDERSWQGSATPEAPSVAAVPRKIGSRRKTGQEGA
;
A
#
# COMPACT_ATOMS: atom_id res chain seq x y z
N MET A 1 31.99 12.91 0.04
CA MET A 1 31.98 11.55 0.64
C MET A 1 32.73 11.61 1.96
N LYS A 2 32.34 10.81 2.96
CA LYS A 2 33.04 10.70 4.25
C LYS A 2 33.89 9.43 4.26
N ASN A 3 35.03 9.44 4.95
CA ASN A 3 35.92 8.27 5.06
C ASN A 3 35.53 7.42 6.27
N LEU A 4 35.57 6.09 6.10
CA LEU A 4 35.29 5.11 7.14
C LEU A 4 36.50 4.17 7.27
N THR A 5 37.05 4.05 8.47
CA THR A 5 38.11 3.08 8.80
C THR A 5 37.50 1.94 9.59
N ILE A 6 37.74 0.70 9.15
CA ILE A 6 37.24 -0.51 9.80
C ILE A 6 38.38 -1.50 9.97
N THR A 7 38.31 -2.31 11.02
CA THR A 7 39.18 -3.46 11.22
C THR A 7 38.47 -4.70 10.68
N VAL A 8 39.17 -5.47 9.87
CA VAL A 8 38.69 -6.73 9.29
C VAL A 8 39.79 -7.78 9.41
N GLU A 9 39.42 -9.05 9.31
CA GLU A 9 40.39 -10.12 9.17
C GLU A 9 41.09 -10.03 7.81
N ASP A 10 42.39 -10.35 7.76
CA ASP A 10 43.18 -10.31 6.52
C ASP A 10 42.58 -11.21 5.43
N SER A 11 42.14 -12.42 5.80
CA SER A 11 41.53 -13.39 4.88
C SER A 11 40.26 -12.84 4.20
N VAL A 12 39.43 -12.13 4.98
CA VAL A 12 38.20 -11.48 4.49
C VAL A 12 38.54 -10.34 3.56
N LEU A 13 39.57 -9.55 3.87
CA LEU A 13 40.01 -8.45 3.03
C LEU A 13 40.56 -8.92 1.68
N GLU A 14 41.33 -10.01 1.67
CA GLU A 14 41.82 -10.63 0.44
C GLU A 14 40.67 -11.13 -0.43
N TRP A 15 39.74 -11.88 0.16
CA TRP A 15 38.53 -12.32 -0.54
C TRP A 15 37.73 -11.16 -1.11
N ALA A 16 37.51 -10.10 -0.32
CA ALA A 16 36.74 -8.94 -0.73
C ALA A 16 37.37 -8.21 -1.93
N ARG A 17 38.71 -8.12 -1.98
CA ARG A 17 39.42 -7.52 -3.12
C ARG A 17 39.23 -8.34 -4.39
N VAL A 18 39.32 -9.66 -4.30
CA VAL A 18 39.08 -10.57 -5.44
C VAL A 18 37.64 -10.43 -5.94
N GLU A 19 36.67 -10.41 -5.02
CA GLU A 19 35.25 -10.30 -5.37
C GLU A 19 34.92 -8.93 -5.98
N ALA A 20 35.52 -7.85 -5.46
CA ALA A 20 35.38 -6.51 -6.03
C ALA A 20 35.91 -6.44 -7.46
N ALA A 21 37.10 -7.00 -7.71
CA ALA A 21 37.69 -7.07 -9.04
C ALA A 21 36.81 -7.90 -10.00
N ARG A 22 36.27 -9.04 -9.53
CA ARG A 22 35.35 -9.89 -10.30
C ARG A 22 34.09 -9.14 -10.73
N ARG A 23 33.57 -8.26 -9.88
CA ARG A 23 32.38 -7.44 -10.14
C ARG A 23 32.69 -6.11 -10.85
N GLY A 24 33.97 -5.80 -11.12
CA GLY A 24 34.38 -4.53 -11.71
C GLY A 24 34.10 -3.32 -10.81
N THR A 25 34.13 -3.50 -9.49
CA THR A 25 33.84 -2.47 -8.48
C THR A 25 34.98 -2.38 -7.45
N SER A 26 34.83 -1.52 -6.44
CA SER A 26 35.75 -1.42 -5.31
C SER A 26 35.16 -2.04 -4.04
N VAL A 27 36.03 -2.49 -3.13
CA VAL A 27 35.63 -2.96 -1.80
C VAL A 27 34.85 -1.87 -1.04
N SER A 28 35.31 -0.62 -1.11
CA SER A 28 34.62 0.51 -0.48
C SER A 28 33.21 0.72 -1.01
N ARG A 29 32.98 0.49 -2.31
CA ARG A 29 31.65 0.59 -2.91
C ARG A 29 30.76 -0.57 -2.46
N MET A 30 31.27 -1.80 -2.43
CA MET A 30 30.52 -2.95 -1.92
C MET A 30 30.09 -2.77 -0.46
N VAL A 31 30.99 -2.28 0.40
CA VAL A 31 30.67 -1.99 1.81
C VAL A 31 29.64 -0.87 1.91
N GLY A 32 29.76 0.18 1.09
CA GLY A 32 28.77 1.26 1.05
C GLY A 32 27.38 0.76 0.65
N ASP A 33 27.29 -0.06 -0.40
CA ASP A 33 26.04 -0.63 -0.89
C ASP A 33 25.41 -1.56 0.18
N PHE A 34 26.22 -2.39 0.84
CA PHE A 34 25.76 -3.24 1.94
C PHE A 34 25.21 -2.43 3.12
N MET A 35 25.91 -1.36 3.53
CA MET A 35 25.45 -0.50 4.63
C MET A 35 24.15 0.25 4.27
N ALA A 36 24.00 0.67 3.01
CA ALA A 36 22.76 1.27 2.54
C ALA A 36 21.60 0.26 2.55
N GLU A 37 21.83 -0.98 2.14
CA GLU A 37 20.83 -2.05 2.22
C GLU A 37 20.45 -2.33 3.68
N LEU A 38 21.44 -2.46 4.56
CA LEU A 38 21.21 -2.69 6.00
C LEU A 38 20.37 -1.55 6.59
N GLN A 39 20.75 -0.30 6.35
CA GLN A 39 19.96 0.86 6.79
C GLN A 39 18.52 0.77 6.29
N GLN A 40 18.31 0.50 5.00
CA GLN A 40 16.96 0.43 4.45
C GLN A 40 16.10 -0.68 5.07
N ARG A 41 16.72 -1.81 5.43
CA ARG A 41 16.06 -2.95 6.07
C ARG A 41 15.69 -2.62 7.52
N GLU A 42 16.59 -1.99 8.27
CA GLU A 42 16.33 -1.59 9.67
C GLU A 42 15.31 -0.43 9.76
N ASP A 43 15.42 0.57 8.87
CA ASP A 43 14.51 1.73 8.83
C ASP A 43 13.07 1.35 8.43
N ALA A 44 12.84 0.15 7.89
CA ALA A 44 11.52 -0.25 7.40
C ALA A 44 10.44 -0.22 8.48
N TYR A 45 10.78 -0.67 9.70
CA TYR A 45 9.85 -0.65 10.82
C TYR A 45 9.57 0.78 11.29
N GLU A 46 10.62 1.59 11.47
CA GLU A 46 10.46 2.97 11.93
C GLU A 46 9.66 3.80 10.93
N ARG A 47 9.91 3.63 9.62
CA ARG A 47 9.10 4.26 8.56
C ARG A 47 7.64 3.83 8.61
N ALA A 48 7.35 2.54 8.80
CA ALA A 48 5.98 2.04 8.92
C ALA A 48 5.28 2.57 10.18
N TYR A 49 5.99 2.63 11.30
CA TYR A 49 5.49 3.18 12.56
C TYR A 49 5.17 4.67 12.46
N LEU A 50 6.07 5.46 11.86
CA LEU A 50 5.84 6.87 11.62
C LEU A 50 4.65 7.07 10.69
N ALA A 51 4.58 6.33 9.58
CA ALA A 51 3.46 6.38 8.65
C ALA A 51 2.12 6.11 9.35
N TRP A 52 2.03 5.06 10.15
CA TRP A 52 0.84 4.76 10.96
C TRP A 52 0.50 5.89 11.95
N ARG A 53 1.50 6.40 12.67
CA ARG A 53 1.31 7.46 13.68
C ARG A 53 0.82 8.77 13.08
N THR A 54 1.30 9.11 11.89
CA THR A 54 0.92 10.33 11.17
C THR A 54 -0.24 10.15 10.22
N ASP A 55 -0.77 8.93 10.08
CA ASP A 55 -1.98 8.68 9.31
C ASP A 55 -3.18 9.22 10.10
N GLU A 56 -3.45 10.52 9.97
CA GLU A 56 -4.68 11.16 10.44
C GLU A 56 -5.91 10.71 9.65
N ARG A 57 -5.79 9.74 8.72
CA ARG A 57 -6.97 9.13 8.09
C ARG A 57 -7.72 8.32 9.13
N SER A 58 -8.63 9.02 9.78
CA SER A 58 -9.91 8.49 10.24
C SER A 58 -10.31 7.34 9.33
N TRP A 59 -10.26 6.13 9.89
CA TRP A 59 -10.91 4.97 9.32
C TRP A 59 -12.38 5.37 9.08
N GLN A 60 -12.70 5.81 7.86
CA GLN A 60 -14.08 5.99 7.43
C GLN A 60 -14.58 4.60 7.10
N GLY A 61 -14.89 3.85 8.16
CA GLY A 61 -15.67 2.63 8.03
C GLY A 61 -16.87 3.01 7.19
N SER A 62 -17.03 2.36 6.04
CA SER A 62 -18.15 2.60 5.16
C SER A 62 -19.43 2.30 5.92
N ALA A 63 -19.97 3.31 6.61
CA ALA A 63 -21.34 3.34 7.04
C ALA A 63 -22.14 3.29 5.74
N THR A 64 -22.63 2.09 5.41
CA THR A 64 -23.64 1.91 4.39
C THR A 64 -24.74 2.94 4.67
N PRO A 65 -24.97 3.94 3.80
CA PRO A 65 -26.08 4.83 4.01
C PRO A 65 -27.34 3.99 3.82
N GLU A 66 -28.05 3.76 4.92
CA GLU A 66 -29.37 3.13 4.93
C GLU A 66 -30.25 3.90 3.94
N ALA A 67 -30.59 3.26 2.82
CA ALA A 67 -31.37 3.88 1.76
C ALA A 67 -32.75 4.28 2.31
N PRO A 68 -33.26 5.49 2.00
CA PRO A 68 -34.52 5.95 2.56
C PRO A 68 -35.66 5.05 2.09
N SER A 69 -36.47 4.59 3.05
CA SER A 69 -37.67 3.81 2.81
C SER A 69 -38.58 4.57 1.84
N VAL A 70 -38.75 4.05 0.63
CA VAL A 70 -39.64 4.61 -0.37
C VAL A 70 -41.06 4.67 0.18
N ALA A 71 -41.56 5.90 0.36
CA ALA A 71 -42.93 6.19 0.74
C ALA A 71 -43.91 5.51 -0.23
N ALA A 72 -44.88 4.80 0.32
CA ALA A 72 -45.94 4.12 -0.41
C ALA A 72 -46.73 5.11 -1.29
N VAL A 73 -46.69 4.91 -2.61
CA VAL A 73 -47.57 5.60 -3.56
C VAL A 73 -48.87 4.78 -3.68
N PRO A 74 -50.05 5.34 -3.36
CA PRO A 74 -51.31 4.62 -3.58
C PRO A 74 -51.61 4.59 -5.08
N ARG A 75 -51.58 3.39 -5.68
CA ARG A 75 -52.05 3.16 -7.06
C ARG A 75 -53.56 3.42 -7.13
N LYS A 76 -53.98 4.52 -7.76
CA LYS A 76 -55.39 4.73 -8.11
C LYS A 76 -55.86 3.66 -9.11
N ILE A 77 -56.81 2.85 -8.66
CA ILE A 77 -57.65 2.00 -9.51
C ILE A 77 -58.57 2.91 -10.34
N GLY A 78 -58.42 2.83 -11.66
CA GLY A 78 -59.25 3.50 -12.64
C GLY A 78 -59.62 2.52 -13.75
N SER A 79 -60.45 1.52 -13.42
CA SER A 79 -61.03 0.60 -14.39
C SER A 79 -62.16 1.30 -15.17
N ARG A 80 -61.84 1.87 -16.34
CA ARG A 80 -62.86 2.21 -17.34
C ARG A 80 -62.75 1.22 -18.50
N ARG A 81 -63.46 0.09 -18.39
CA ARG A 81 -63.82 -0.73 -19.56
C ARG A 81 -65.30 -0.50 -19.86
N LYS A 82 -65.53 0.09 -21.04
CA LYS A 82 -66.82 0.33 -21.66
C LYS A 82 -67.05 -0.82 -22.64
N THR A 83 -67.88 -1.79 -22.28
CA THR A 83 -68.34 -2.85 -23.20
C THR A 83 -69.62 -3.47 -22.67
N GLY A 84 -70.67 -3.42 -23.49
CA GLY A 84 -71.79 -4.37 -23.45
C GLY A 84 -73.09 -3.85 -22.82
N GLN A 85 -74.03 -3.45 -23.67
CA GLN A 85 -75.44 -3.77 -23.42
C GLN A 85 -76.13 -4.06 -24.76
N GLU A 86 -76.55 -5.31 -24.92
CA GLU A 86 -77.40 -5.85 -25.99
C GLU A 86 -78.89 -5.56 -25.73
N GLY A 87 -79.66 -5.43 -26.81
CA GLY A 87 -80.90 -6.17 -27.04
C GLY A 87 -82.23 -5.63 -26.50
N ALA A 88 -83.05 -5.08 -27.39
CA ALA A 88 -84.41 -5.53 -27.76
C ALA A 88 -85.03 -4.57 -28.79
#